data_AF-A0A1B6L5I3-F1
#
_entry.id   AF-A0A1B6L5I3-F1
#
_cell.length_a   1.000
_cell.length_b   1.000
_cell.length_c   1.000
_cell.angle_alpha   90.00
_cell.angle_beta   90.00
_cell.angle_gamma   90.00
#
_symmetry.space_group_name_H-M   'P 1'
#
loop_
_entity.id
_entity.type
_entity.pdbx_description
1 polymer ?
#
loop_
_entity_poly.entity_id
_entity_poly.type
_entity_poly.pdbx_seq_one_letter_code
_entity_poly.pdbx_strand_id
1 'polypeptide(L)'
;VVPQGSVLGPFFFIIAVNDLPSNIAADSVICYADDTTLLNTHYAIITLLTSAQDDLDSAAVWFAAYKLLCNQEITQKILLCLSNNIENQSVKLLGIHIGSKLNWR
;
A
#
# COMPACT_ATOMS: atom_id res chain seq x y z
N VAL A 1 -9.39 7.12 -22.46
CA VAL A 1 -9.21 5.65 -22.30
C VAL A 1 -8.10 5.23 -23.24
N VAL A 2 -7.05 4.59 -22.73
CA VAL A 2 -6.03 3.97 -23.60
C VAL A 2 -6.52 2.57 -23.98
N PRO A 3 -6.45 2.14 -25.25
CA PRO A 3 -6.89 0.80 -25.65
C PRO A 3 -6.10 -0.29 -24.92
N GLN A 4 -6.79 -1.33 -24.45
CA GLN A 4 -6.12 -2.55 -23.99
C GLN A 4 -5.26 -3.11 -25.13
N GLY A 5 -4.01 -3.49 -24.83
CA GLY A 5 -3.03 -3.89 -25.84
C GLY A 5 -2.20 -2.74 -26.43
N SER A 6 -2.43 -1.49 -26.01
CA SER A 6 -1.50 -0.40 -26.29
C SER A 6 -0.19 -0.58 -25.54
N VAL A 7 0.93 -0.56 -26.26
CA VAL A 7 2.29 -0.60 -25.69
C VAL A 7 2.55 0.63 -24.80
N LEU A 8 1.91 1.76 -25.11
CA LEU A 8 2.11 3.03 -24.39
C LEU A 8 1.22 3.19 -23.16
N GLY A 9 0.13 2.42 -23.05
CA GLY A 9 -0.79 2.52 -21.91
C GLY A 9 -0.11 2.25 -20.56
N PRO A 10 0.57 1.10 -20.39
CA PRO A 10 1.31 0.79 -19.17
C PRO A 10 2.38 1.83 -18.85
N PHE A 11 3.07 2.36 -19.87
CA PHE A 11 4.10 3.37 -19.69
C PHE A 11 3.55 4.68 -19.12
N PHE A 12 2.46 5.20 -19.72
CA PHE A 12 1.83 6.42 -19.20
C PHE A 12 1.20 6.22 -17.82
N PHE A 13 0.69 5.02 -17.53
CA PHE A 13 0.20 4.68 -16.20
C PHE A 13 1.33 4.72 -15.16
N ILE A 14 2.48 4.11 -15.46
CA ILE A 14 3.67 4.13 -14.58
C ILE A 14 4.11 5.58 -14.31
N ILE A 15 4.16 6.43 -15.35
CA ILE A 15 4.52 7.85 -15.17
C ILE A 15 3.53 8.55 -14.22
N ALA A 16 2.23 8.30 -14.37
CA ALA A 16 1.22 8.92 -13.52
C ALA A 16 1.32 8.46 -12.06
N VAL A 17 1.50 7.15 -11.81
CA VAL A 17 1.55 6.60 -10.45
C VAL A 17 2.87 6.86 -9.73
N ASN A 18 3.96 7.12 -10.47
CA ASN A 18 5.27 7.43 -9.88
C ASN A 18 5.32 8.78 -9.13
N ASP A 19 4.30 9.63 -9.26
CA ASP A 19 4.14 10.84 -8.45
C ASP A 19 3.62 10.53 -7.03
N LEU A 20 2.89 9.42 -6.85
CA LEU A 20 2.27 9.04 -5.57
C LEU A 20 3.25 9.01 -4.39
N PRO A 21 4.45 8.40 -4.48
CA PRO A 21 5.40 8.35 -3.36
C PRO A 21 5.84 9.72 -2.83
N SER A 22 5.77 10.76 -3.65
CA SER A 22 6.13 12.13 -3.24
C SER A 22 4.97 12.88 -2.57
N ASN A 23 3.75 12.34 -2.62
CA ASN A 23 2.53 13.00 -2.17
C ASN A 23 1.91 12.35 -0.92
N ILE A 24 2.46 11.24 -0.43
CA ILE A 24 1.98 10.51 0.75
C ILE A 24 3.06 10.54 1.83
N ALA A 25 2.66 10.72 3.09
CA ALA A 25 3.58 10.90 4.21
C ALA A 25 4.08 9.58 4.83
N ALA A 26 3.63 8.43 4.32
CA ALA A 26 4.08 7.12 4.73
C ALA A 26 5.62 7.00 4.64
N ASP A 27 6.23 6.25 5.57
CA ASP A 27 7.68 6.07 5.62
C ASP A 27 8.24 5.46 4.33
N SER A 28 7.44 4.60 3.68
CA SER A 28 7.74 4.11 2.33
C SER A 28 6.45 3.84 1.56
N VAL A 29 6.44 4.25 0.30
CA VAL A 29 5.41 3.95 -0.69
C VAL A 29 6.03 3.07 -1.77
N ILE A 30 5.53 1.83 -1.90
CA ILE A 30 6.03 0.85 -2.87
C ILE A 30 4.93 0.64 -3.90
N CYS A 31 5.23 0.97 -5.17
CA CYS A 31 4.32 0.76 -6.29
C CYS A 31 4.86 -0.33 -7.21
N TYR A 32 4.00 -1.27 -7.61
CA TYR A 32 4.29 -2.28 -8.61
C TYR A 32 3.10 -2.38 -9.57
N ALA A 33 3.24 -1.77 -10.75
CA ALA A 33 2.09 -1.52 -11.62
C ALA A 33 0.96 -0.83 -10.81
N ASP A 34 -0.25 -1.40 -10.80
CA ASP A 34 -1.41 -0.87 -10.07
C ASP A 34 -1.43 -1.25 -8.58
N ASP A 35 -0.62 -2.22 -8.15
CA ASP A 35 -0.49 -2.58 -6.74
C ASP A 35 0.32 -1.52 -5.99
N THR A 36 -0.27 -0.95 -4.94
CA THR A 36 0.36 0.06 -4.08
C THR A 36 0.41 -0.44 -2.64
N THR A 37 1.58 -0.33 -2.01
CA THR A 37 1.79 -0.67 -0.60
C THR A 37 2.31 0.54 0.16
N LEU A 38 1.62 0.90 1.24
CA LEU A 38 2.06 1.91 2.20
C LEU A 38 2.68 1.20 3.40
N LEU A 39 3.91 1.60 3.76
CA LEU A 39 4.62 1.09 4.92
C LEU A 39 4.79 2.23 5.94
N ASN A 40 4.33 1.96 7.15
CA ASN A 40 4.49 2.86 8.29
C ASN A 40 5.22 2.11 9.40
N THR A 41 6.03 2.85 10.16
CA THR A 41 6.86 2.36 11.24
C THR A 41 6.78 3.34 12.41
N HIS A 42 6.51 2.83 13.61
CA HIS A 42 6.49 3.65 14.80
C HIS A 42 6.64 2.78 16.05
N TYR A 43 7.25 3.32 17.11
CA TYR A 43 7.46 2.60 18.38
C TYR A 43 6.16 2.41 19.17
N ALA A 44 5.24 3.37 19.08
CA ALA A 44 3.93 3.32 19.70
C ALA A 44 2.87 2.86 18.70
N ILE A 45 2.17 1.77 19.03
CA ILE A 45 1.15 1.15 18.17
C ILE A 45 -0.03 2.08 17.84
N ILE A 46 -0.46 2.90 18.80
CA ILE A 46 -1.59 3.81 18.56
C ILE A 46 -1.22 4.84 17.49
N THR A 47 -0.06 5.49 17.62
CA THR A 47 0.43 6.43 16.61
C THR A 47 0.64 5.75 15.25
N LEU A 48 1.16 4.52 15.24
CA LEU A 48 1.32 3.74 14.01
C LEU A 48 -0.01 3.53 13.28
N LEU A 49 -1.05 3.11 14.01
CA LEU A 49 -2.36 2.84 13.45
C LEU A 49 -3.03 4.12 12.95
N THR A 50 -2.87 5.23 13.69
CA THR A 50 -3.38 6.54 13.27
C THR A 50 -2.67 7.02 12.00
N SER A 51 -1.33 7.04 11.98
CA SER A 51 -0.58 7.50 10.80
C SER A 51 -0.85 6.63 9.57
N ALA A 52 -0.92 5.31 9.72
CA ALA A 52 -1.24 4.41 8.61
C ALA A 52 -2.65 4.62 8.07
N GLN A 53 -3.61 5.02 8.92
CA GLN A 53 -4.95 5.37 8.48
C GLN A 53 -4.97 6.70 7.75
N ASP A 54 -4.29 7.73 8.28
CA ASP A 54 -4.19 9.06 7.66
C ASP A 54 -3.52 8.98 6.28
N ASP A 55 -2.49 8.16 6.13
CA ASP A 55 -1.81 7.92 4.84
C ASP A 55 -2.69 7.18 3.84
N LEU A 56 -3.47 6.20 4.31
CA LEU A 56 -4.43 5.48 3.47
C LEU A 56 -5.54 6.40 2.96
N ASP A 57 -6.04 7.29 3.82
CA ASP A 57 -7.04 8.29 3.44
C ASP A 57 -6.46 9.31 2.45
N SER A 58 -5.21 9.75 2.68
CA SER A 58 -4.49 10.62 1.75
C SER A 58 -4.28 9.95 0.38
N ALA A 59 -3.94 8.66 0.36
CA ALA A 59 -3.81 7.90 -0.87
C ALA A 59 -5.15 7.78 -1.60
N ALA A 60 -6.25 7.55 -0.89
CA ALA A 60 -7.59 7.52 -1.48
C ALA A 60 -7.96 8.85 -2.15
N VAL A 61 -7.63 9.99 -1.52
CA VAL A 61 -7.81 11.33 -2.10
C VAL A 61 -6.95 11.51 -3.35
N TRP A 62 -5.68 11.09 -3.31
CA TRP A 62 -4.78 11.16 -4.46
C TRP A 62 -5.33 10.32 -5.64
N PHE A 63 -5.74 9.08 -5.39
CA PHE A 63 -6.32 8.22 -6.44
C PHE A 63 -7.55 8.86 -7.08
N ALA A 64 -8.44 9.45 -6.26
CA ALA A 64 -9.62 10.14 -6.76
C ALA A 64 -9.26 11.36 -7.65
N ALA A 65 -8.22 12.12 -7.30
CA ALA A 65 -7.74 13.25 -8.10
C ALA A 65 -7.22 12.81 -9.48
N TYR A 66 -6.56 11.65 -9.55
CA TYR A 66 -6.10 11.03 -10.79
C TYR A 66 -7.18 10.22 -11.52
N LYS A 67 -8.43 10.24 -11.04
CA LYS A 67 -9.57 9.45 -11.55
C LYS A 67 -9.33 7.94 -11.53
N LEU A 68 -8.53 7.48 -10.57
CA LEU A 68 -8.29 6.08 -10.27
C LEU A 68 -9.26 5.65 -9.16
N LEU A 69 -9.70 4.39 -9.22
CA LEU A 69 -10.56 3.80 -8.20
C LEU A 69 -9.68 3.04 -7.20
N CYS A 70 -9.66 3.49 -5.95
CA CYS A 70 -9.08 2.72 -4.85
C CYS A 70 -10.09 1.65 -4.43
N ASN A 71 -9.74 0.38 -4.59
CA ASN A 71 -10.62 -0.72 -4.21
C ASN A 71 -10.47 -1.01 -2.71
N GLN A 72 -11.26 -0.33 -1.89
CA GLN A 72 -11.23 -0.46 -0.43
C GLN A 72 -11.60 -1.86 0.06
N GLU A 73 -12.38 -2.64 -0.69
CA GLU A 73 -12.80 -3.99 -0.28
C GLU A 73 -11.65 -5.00 -0.32
N ILE A 74 -10.70 -4.81 -1.24
CA ILE A 74 -9.53 -5.70 -1.38
C ILE A 74 -8.29 -5.17 -0.65
N THR A 75 -8.29 -3.90 -0.21
CA THR A 75 -7.16 -3.33 0.53
C THR A 75 -6.94 -4.09 1.84
N GLN A 76 -5.80 -4.77 1.94
CA GLN A 76 -5.43 -5.55 3.12
C GLN A 76 -4.52 -4.73 4.04
N LYS A 77 -4.72 -4.85 5.35
CA LYS A 77 -3.85 -4.27 6.38
C LYS A 77 -3.17 -5.39 7.16
N ILE A 78 -1.89 -5.25 7.44
CA ILE A 78 -1.14 -6.17 8.30
C ILE A 78 -0.32 -5.39 9.31
N LEU A 79 -0.41 -5.79 10.57
CA LEU A 79 0.47 -5.30 11.62
C LEU A 79 1.63 -6.28 11.79
N LEU A 80 2.86 -5.79 11.61
CA LEU A 80 4.08 -6.56 11.80
C LEU A 80 4.70 -6.18 13.15
N CYS A 81 4.84 -7.13 14.07
CA CYS A 81 5.60 -6.89 15.29
C CYS A 81 6.05 -8.21 15.91
N LEU A 82 7.20 -8.15 16.60
CA LEU A 82 7.87 -9.32 17.21
C LEU A 82 7.14 -9.82 18.47
N SER A 83 6.16 -9.09 18.97
CA SER A 83 5.38 -9.47 20.14
C SER A 83 4.46 -10.65 19.82
N ASN A 84 4.42 -11.62 20.73
CA ASN A 84 3.52 -12.78 20.61
C ASN A 84 2.03 -12.45 20.86
N ASN A 85 1.73 -11.23 21.31
CA ASN A 85 0.36 -10.79 21.65
C ASN A 85 -0.48 -10.38 20.43
N ILE A 86 0.02 -10.60 19.22
CA ILE A 86 -0.65 -10.20 17.98
C ILE A 86 -1.28 -11.43 17.34
N GLU A 87 -2.49 -11.24 16.82
CA GLU A 87 -3.16 -12.25 16.01
C GLU A 87 -2.27 -12.70 14.85
N ASN A 88 -2.30 -14.00 14.57
CA ASN A 88 -1.65 -14.54 13.38
C ASN A 88 -2.43 -14.09 12.16
N GLN A 89 -1.90 -13.10 11.46
CA GLN A 89 -2.44 -12.61 10.20
C GLN A 89 -1.39 -12.82 9.12
N SER A 90 -1.85 -13.07 7.89
CA SER A 90 -0.99 -13.15 6.73
C SER A 90 -1.63 -12.47 5.54
N VAL A 91 -0.83 -11.70 4.80
CA VAL A 91 -1.26 -11.07 3.55
C VAL A 91 -0.42 -11.59 2.39
N LYS A 92 -0.99 -11.57 1.19
CA LYS A 92 -0.28 -11.93 -0.04
C LYS A 92 0.15 -10.65 -0.74
N LEU A 93 1.46 -10.39 -0.78
CA LEU A 93 2.06 -9.25 -1.45
C LEU A 93 2.87 -9.75 -2.66
N LEU A 94 2.46 -9.40 -3.88
CA LEU A 94 3.17 -9.75 -5.12
C LEU A 94 3.52 -11.24 -5.26
N GLY A 95 2.65 -12.12 -4.75
CA GLY A 95 2.86 -13.57 -4.76
C GLY A 95 3.59 -14.13 -3.54
N ILE A 96 4.09 -13.28 -2.64
CA ILE A 96 4.78 -13.66 -1.41
C ILE A 96 3.81 -13.55 -0.24
N HIS A 97 3.79 -14.56 0.64
CA HIS A 97 3.01 -14.50 1.88
C HIS A 97 3.83 -13.86 3.00
N ILE A 98 3.33 -12.78 3.57
CA ILE A 98 3.92 -12.07 4.70
C ILE A 98 3.08 -12.34 5.94
N GLY A 99 3.70 -12.86 7.00
CA GLY A 99 3.05 -13.15 8.27
C GLY A 99 3.33 -12.10 9.35
N SER A 100 2.38 -11.89 10.26
CA SER A 100 2.46 -10.86 11.32
C SER A 100 3.62 -11.06 12.30
N LYS A 101 4.06 -12.31 12.51
CA LYS A 101 5.05 -12.68 13.53
C LYS A 101 6.52 -12.61 13.12
N LEU A 102 6.85 -12.15 11.89
CA LEU A 102 8.23 -11.99 11.40
C LEU A 102 9.18 -13.18 11.72
N ASN A 103 8.63 -14.39 11.82
CA ASN A 103 9.40 -15.60 12.12
C ASN A 103 9.93 -16.16 10.80
N TRP A 104 11.24 -16.33 10.73
CA TRP A 104 11.89 -17.08 9.65
C TRP A 104 11.80 -18.57 9.98
N ARG A 105 11.16 -19.36 9.11
CA ARG A 105 11.14 -20.82 9.16
C ARG A 105 11.68 -21.38 7.86
#